data_AF-A0A855Y188-F1
#
_entry.id   AF-A0A855Y188-F1
#
_cell.length_a   1.000
_cell.length_b   1.000
_cell.length_c   1.000
_cell.angle_alpha   90.00
_cell.angle_beta   90.00
_cell.angle_gamma   90.00
#
_symmetry.space_group_name_H-M   'P 1'
#
loop_
_entity.id
_entity.type
_entity.pdbx_description
1 polymer ?
#
loop_
_entity_poly.entity_id
_entity_poly.type
_entity_poly.pdbx_seq_one_letter_code
_entity_poly.pdbx_strand_id
1 'polypeptide(L)' 'MKLASVLGILILAATIIYVEWNYSKEKRAKWLSAGFTSVSALIGIVLLFDTNFPGPSDLVKLLFGRVDQMMK' A
#
# COMPACT_ATOMS: atom_id res chain seq x y z
N MET A 1 3.58 20.58 -2.74
CA MET A 1 2.87 19.50 -3.46
C MET A 1 3.13 18.14 -2.83
N LYS A 2 4.37 17.62 -2.82
CA LYS A 2 4.69 16.31 -2.22
C LYS A 2 4.30 16.16 -0.73
N LEU A 3 4.52 17.21 0.08
CA LEU A 3 4.14 17.21 1.50
C LEU A 3 2.63 17.03 1.74
N ALA A 4 1.79 17.66 0.89
CA ALA A 4 0.35 17.52 0.99
C ALA A 4 -0.11 16.09 0.64
N SER A 5 0.55 15.46 -0.34
CA SER A 5 0.32 14.06 -0.68
C SER A 5 0.74 13.11 0.44
N VAL A 6 1.90 13.36 1.08
CA VAL A 6 2.35 12.58 2.25
C VAL A 6 1.36 12.71 3.40
N LEU A 7 0.89 13.91 3.71
CA LEU A 7 -0.13 14.12 4.73
C LEU A 7 -1.45 13.40 4.39
N GLY A 8 -1.86 13.43 3.13
CA GLY A 8 -3.03 12.69 2.65
C GLY A 8 -2.89 11.18 2.86
N ILE A 9 -1.72 10.61 2.55
CA ILE A 9 -1.44 9.17 2.77
C ILE A 9 -1.47 8.84 4.27
N LEU A 10 -0.88 9.68 5.11
CA LEU A 10 -0.86 9.47 6.56
C LEU A 10 -2.27 9.54 7.18
N ILE A 11 -3.09 10.51 6.76
CA ILE A 11 -4.48 10.64 7.22
C ILE A 11 -5.30 9.41 6.78
N LEU A 12 -5.12 8.96 5.54
CA LEU A 12 -5.81 7.77 5.03
C LEU A 12 -5.41 6.52 5.83
N ALA A 13 -4.11 6.33 6.05
CA ALA A 13 -3.59 5.21 6.83
C ALA A 13 -4.11 5.23 8.28
N ALA A 14 -4.08 6.39 8.92
CA ALA A 14 -4.62 6.57 10.27
C ALA A 14 -6.12 6.29 10.33
N THR A 15 -6.88 6.68 9.31
CA THR A 15 -8.32 6.42 9.22
C THR A 15 -8.60 4.93 9.11
N ILE A 16 -7.87 4.20 8.27
CA ILE A 16 -8.02 2.74 8.12
C ILE A 16 -7.74 2.05 9.45
N ILE A 17 -6.64 2.40 10.12
CA ILE A 17 -6.27 1.81 11.41
C ILE A 17 -7.34 2.14 12.47
N TYR A 18 -7.84 3.38 12.51
CA TYR A 18 -8.86 3.81 13.47
C TYR A 18 -10.18 3.04 13.28
N VAL A 19 -10.64 2.91 12.03
CA VAL A 19 -11.88 2.18 11.70
C VAL A 19 -11.74 0.71 12.06
N GLU A 20 -10.63 0.06 11.68
CA GLU A 20 -10.36 -1.34 12.01
C GLU A 20 -10.32 -1.57 13.53
N TRP A 21 -9.73 -0.63 14.27
CA TRP A 21 -9.65 -0.70 15.72
C TRP A 21 -11.01 -0.60 16.39
N ASN A 22 -11.93 0.18 15.82
CA ASN A 22 -13.28 0.36 16.36
C ASN A 22 -14.23 -0.79 15.98
N TYR A 23 -14.08 -1.39 14.80
CA TYR A 23 -15.00 -2.43 14.30
C TYR A 23 -14.55 -3.87 14.57
N SER A 24 -13.24 -4.14 14.53
CA SER A 24 -12.77 -5.52 14.68
C SER A 24 -12.71 -5.93 16.16
N LYS A 25 -13.22 -7.11 16.52
CA LYS A 25 -13.04 -7.68 17.87
C LYS A 25 -11.77 -8.52 17.96
N GLU A 26 -11.18 -8.89 16.83
CA GLU A 26 -10.06 -9.81 16.76
C GLU A 26 -8.72 -9.07 16.75
N LYS A 27 -7.92 -9.23 17.81
CA LYS A 27 -6.63 -8.54 17.96
C LYS A 27 -5.63 -8.88 16.84
N ARG A 28 -5.72 -10.09 16.28
CA ARG A 28 -4.84 -10.56 15.20
C ARG A 28 -5.14 -9.85 13.88
N ALA A 29 -6.42 -9.69 13.54
CA ALA A 29 -6.86 -8.96 12.35
C ALA A 29 -6.41 -7.49 12.41
N LYS A 30 -6.56 -6.82 13.57
CA LYS A 30 -6.08 -5.44 13.77
C LYS A 30 -4.59 -5.27 13.50
N TRP A 31 -3.78 -6.19 14.03
CA TRP A 31 -2.32 -6.13 13.85
C TRP A 31 -1.91 -6.37 12.40
N LEU A 32 -2.56 -7.33 11.73
CA LEU A 32 -2.32 -7.59 10.31
C LEU A 32 -2.73 -6.40 9.44
N SER A 33 -3.94 -5.87 9.64
CA SER A 33 -4.44 -4.70 8.90
C SER A 33 -3.57 -3.47 9.11
N ALA A 34 -3.18 -3.17 10.36
CA ALA A 34 -2.27 -2.07 10.65
C ALA A 34 -0.90 -2.27 10.01
N GLY A 35 -0.39 -3.51 10.00
CA GLY A 35 0.85 -3.87 9.33
C GLY A 35 0.79 -3.64 7.82
N PHE A 36 -0.21 -4.20 7.15
CA PHE A 36 -0.40 -4.03 5.69
C PHE A 36 -0.61 -2.58 5.30
N THR A 37 -1.39 -1.84 6.08
CA THR A 37 -1.65 -0.40 5.87
C THR A 37 -0.35 0.41 6.01
N SER A 38 0.47 0.11 7.02
CA SER A 38 1.75 0.79 7.24
C SER A 38 2.75 0.53 6.12
N VAL A 39 2.87 -0.72 5.68
CA VAL A 39 3.75 -1.09 4.55
C VAL A 39 3.28 -0.40 3.27
N SER A 40 1.97 -0.38 3.01
CA SER A 40 1.40 0.28 1.83
C SER A 40 1.63 1.79 1.84
N ALA A 41 1.47 2.44 2.99
CA ALA A 41 1.73 3.85 3.16
C ALA A 41 3.22 4.19 2.90
N LEU A 42 4.13 3.36 3.40
CA LEU A 42 5.57 3.53 3.15
C LEU A 42 5.91 3.39 1.66
N ILE A 43 5.37 2.39 0.97
CA ILE A 43 5.58 2.22 -0.47
C ILE A 43 5.04 3.43 -1.24
N GLY A 44 3.84 3.90 -0.91
CA GLY A 44 3.25 5.09 -1.53
C GLY A 44 4.08 6.35 -1.32
N ILE A 45 4.66 6.52 -0.13
CA ILE A 45 5.57 7.64 0.17
C ILE A 45 6.88 7.50 -0.61
N VAL A 46 7.49 6.31 -0.66
CA VAL A 46 8.72 6.07 -1.42
C VAL A 46 8.52 6.41 -2.90
N LEU A 47 7.41 5.94 -3.52
CA LEU A 47 7.08 6.23 -4.92
C LEU A 47 6.84 7.72 -5.20
N LEU A 48 6.42 8.52 -4.20
CA LEU A 48 6.28 9.97 -4.34
C LEU A 48 7.62 10.71 -4.42
N PHE A 49 8.67 10.15 -3.82
CA PHE A 49 10.01 10.74 -3.80
C PHE A 49 10.92 10.17 -4.87
N ASP A 50 10.82 8.87 -5.16
CA ASP A 50 11.58 8.19 -6.21
C ASP A 50 10.64 7.56 -7.25
N THR A 51 10.52 8.23 -8.39
CA THR A 51 9.73 7.77 -9.53
C THR A 51 10.45 6.73 -10.38
N ASN A 52 11.72 6.40 -10.09
CA ASN A 52 12.45 5.35 -10.81
C ASN A 52 12.20 3.96 -10.21
N PHE A 53 11.55 3.90 -9.04
CA PHE A 53 11.08 2.63 -8.52
C PHE A 53 9.97 2.08 -9.42
N PRO A 54 10.03 0.78 -9.80
CA PRO A 54 9.01 0.17 -10.64
C PRO A 54 7.65 0.35 -9.98
N GLY A 55 6.73 0.94 -10.73
CA GLY A 55 5.39 1.21 -10.23
C GLY A 55 4.62 -0.09 -9.98
N PRO A 56 3.43 -0.02 -9.36
CA PRO A 56 2.60 -1.19 -9.13
C PRO A 56 2.32 -1.98 -10.42
N SER A 57 2.12 -1.28 -11.54
CA SER A 57 1.91 -1.88 -12.86
C SER A 57 3.14 -2.63 -13.37
N ASP A 58 4.34 -2.09 -13.16
CA ASP A 58 5.59 -2.74 -13.58
C ASP A 58 5.89 -3.97 -12.74
N LEU A 59 5.59 -3.93 -11.44
CA LEU A 59 5.70 -5.08 -10.55
C LEU A 59 4.73 -6.20 -10.94
N VAL A 60 3.47 -5.87 -11.25
CA VAL A 60 2.50 -6.86 -11.75
C VAL A 60 2.97 -7.48 -13.06
N LYS A 61 3.50 -6.66 -13.98
CA LYS A 61 4.05 -7.14 -15.24
C LYS A 61 5.31 -7.98 -15.05
N LEU A 62 6.14 -7.69 -14.05
CA LEU A 62 7.31 -8.51 -13.71
C LEU A 62 6.90 -9.88 -13.15
N LEU A 63 5.92 -9.91 -12.24
CA LEU A 63 5.48 -11.13 -11.56
C LEU A 63 4.62 -12.03 -12.46
N PHE A 64 3.76 -11.44 -13.27
CA PHE A 64 2.76 -12.17 -14.08
C PHE A 64 2.97 -12.07 -15.59
N GLY A 65 3.92 -11.26 -16.07
CA GLY A 65 4.16 -11.11 -17.51
C GLY A 65 4.60 -12.40 -18.21
N ARG A 66 5.24 -13.32 -17.49
CA ARG A 66 5.54 -14.67 -18.02
C ARG A 66 4.31 -15.56 -18.13
N VAL A 67 3.31 -15.36 -17.27
CA VAL A 67 2.05 -16.10 -17.33
C VAL A 67 1.22 -15.62 -18.54
N ASP A 68 1.21 -14.32 -18.79
CA ASP A 68 0.60 -13.72 -19.99
C ASP A 68 1.26 -14.23 -21.30
N GLN A 69 2.58 -14.42 -21.29
CA GLN A 69 3.30 -15.02 -22.42
C GLN A 69 3.04 -16.52 -22.62
N MET A 70 2.68 -17.27 -21.57
CA MET A 70 2.36 -18.69 -21.65
C MET A 70 0.90 -18.98 -22.04
N MET A 71 0.00 -17.99 -21.91
CA MET A 71 -1.41 -18.10 -22.31
C MET A 71 -1.68 -17.70 -23.77
N LYS A 72 -0.65 -17.29 -24.50
CA LYS A 72 -0.71 -16.90 -25.92
C LYS A 72 -0.17 -18.00 -26.81
#